data_AF-A0A9E4ARG3-F1
#
_entry.id   AF-A0A9E4ARG3-F1
#
_cell.length_a   1.000
_cell.length_b   1.000
_cell.length_c   1.000
_cell.angle_alpha   90.00
_cell.angle_beta   90.00
_cell.angle_gamma   90.00
#
_symmetry.space_group_name_H-M   'P 1'
#
loop_
_entity.id
_entity.type
_entity.pdbx_description
1 polymer ?
#
loop_
_entity_poly.entity_id
_entity_poly.type
_entity_poly.pdbx_seq_one_letter_code
_entity_poly.pdbx_strand_id
1 'polypeptide(L)'
;MLVPTEPKIYHIVHVDRLPSIVNDGELRCDAKMTQRSDAGTAIGISDIKDRRLNSTLGSHPDLHVGDCVPFYFCPRSVMLYVIYMRNHPGLEYRGGQGPILHLEAHLHSAVAWADANNRRWAFTPSNAGTAYFEDYADLGQQYRGQLIAHLSRSSRIGTTDWLGGTA
;
A
#
# COMPACT_ATOMS: atom_id res chain seq x y z
N MET A 1 -22.53 -5.28 -6.62
CA MET A 1 -21.43 -5.13 -7.58
C MET A 1 -20.70 -6.46 -7.58
N LEU A 2 -20.56 -7.11 -8.74
CA LEU A 2 -19.88 -8.41 -8.84
C LEU A 2 -18.40 -8.20 -8.56
N VAL A 3 -17.84 -9.02 -7.67
CA VAL A 3 -16.40 -9.08 -7.43
C VAL A 3 -15.74 -9.60 -8.71
N PRO A 4 -14.73 -8.90 -9.28
CA PRO A 4 -13.98 -9.42 -10.42
C PRO A 4 -13.31 -10.76 -10.08
N THR A 5 -13.25 -11.68 -11.03
CA THR A 5 -12.56 -12.97 -10.89
C THR A 5 -11.06 -12.80 -10.57
N GLU A 6 -10.47 -11.72 -11.09
CA GLU A 6 -9.08 -11.33 -10.82
C GLU A 6 -9.06 -9.90 -10.28
N PRO A 7 -9.32 -9.71 -8.98
CA PRO A 7 -9.31 -8.38 -8.39
C PRO A 7 -7.89 -7.83 -8.42
N LYS A 8 -7.78 -6.57 -8.87
CA LYS A 8 -6.53 -5.81 -8.88
C LYS A 8 -6.42 -4.96 -7.63
N ILE A 9 -5.19 -4.77 -7.18
CA ILE A 9 -4.83 -3.86 -6.11
C ILE A 9 -3.86 -2.81 -6.65
N TYR A 10 -3.94 -1.61 -6.09
CA TYR A 10 -3.25 -0.45 -6.60
C TYR A 10 -2.50 0.26 -5.48
N HIS A 11 -1.40 0.91 -5.84
CA HIS A 11 -0.62 1.79 -4.97
C HIS A 11 -0.18 3.01 -5.76
N ILE A 12 -0.05 4.17 -5.10
CA ILE A 12 0.49 5.38 -5.73
C ILE A 12 1.71 5.89 -4.98
N VAL A 13 2.70 6.32 -5.76
CA VAL A 13 3.93 6.95 -5.26
C VAL A 13 4.32 8.10 -6.16
N HIS A 14 5.15 9.00 -5.65
CA HIS A 14 5.79 10.00 -6.50
C HIS A 14 6.90 9.35 -7.34
N VAL A 15 7.10 9.83 -8.57
CA VAL A 15 8.05 9.26 -9.55
C VAL A 15 9.50 9.26 -9.08
N ASP A 16 9.88 10.20 -8.21
CA ASP A 16 11.24 10.25 -7.62
C ASP A 16 11.54 9.08 -6.68
N ARG A 17 10.53 8.30 -6.27
CA ARG A 17 10.71 7.05 -5.52
C ARG A 17 11.02 5.86 -6.42
N LEU A 18 10.80 5.97 -7.74
CA LEU A 18 11.02 4.86 -8.66
C LEU A 18 12.48 4.35 -8.63
N PRO A 19 13.52 5.21 -8.62
CA PRO A 19 14.90 4.73 -8.54
C PRO A 19 15.18 3.91 -7.28
N SER A 20 14.69 4.34 -6.10
CA SER A 20 14.90 3.58 -4.86
C SER A 20 14.13 2.27 -4.86
N ILE A 21 12.89 2.26 -5.35
CA ILE A 21 12.08 1.03 -5.50
C ILE A 21 12.78 0.02 -6.41
N VAL A 22 13.32 0.46 -7.54
CA VAL A 22 14.05 -0.41 -8.48
C VAL A 22 15.35 -0.93 -7.87
N ASN A 23 16.13 -0.05 -7.23
CA ASN A 23 17.41 -0.43 -6.61
C ASN A 23 17.24 -1.39 -5.43
N ASP A 24 16.22 -1.18 -4.60
CA ASP A 24 15.91 -2.08 -3.50
C ASP A 24 15.23 -3.37 -3.96
N GLY A 25 14.54 -3.30 -5.11
CA GLY A 25 13.65 -4.33 -5.61
C GLY A 25 12.36 -4.47 -4.80
N GLU A 26 11.98 -3.49 -3.96
CA GLU A 26 10.81 -3.61 -3.09
C GLU A 26 10.15 -2.25 -2.81
N LEU A 27 8.86 -2.30 -2.48
CA LEU A 27 8.16 -1.19 -1.84
C LEU A 27 8.40 -1.27 -0.32
N ARG A 28 8.71 -0.12 0.30
CA ARG A 28 8.94 -0.04 1.74
C ARG A 28 7.79 0.67 2.46
N CYS A 29 7.46 0.17 3.65
CA CYS A 29 6.45 0.75 4.53
C CYS A 29 6.90 2.10 5.10
N ASP A 30 5.95 2.89 5.59
CA ASP A 30 6.24 4.22 6.15
C ASP A 30 7.24 4.14 7.32
N ALA A 31 7.17 3.10 8.18
CA ALA A 31 8.11 2.90 9.28
C ALA A 31 9.57 2.77 8.84
N LYS A 32 9.83 2.25 7.63
CA LYS A 32 11.16 2.16 7.04
C LYS A 32 11.55 3.43 6.29
N MET A 33 10.58 4.07 5.65
CA MET A 33 10.82 5.28 4.86
C MET A 33 11.16 6.50 5.73
N THR A 34 10.64 6.59 6.96
CA THR A 34 10.98 7.67 7.90
C THR A 34 12.44 7.65 8.37
N GLN A 35 13.13 6.51 8.23
CA GLN A 35 14.52 6.32 8.65
C GLN A 35 15.53 6.51 7.51
N ARG A 36 15.04 6.80 6.29
CA ARG A 36 15.84 6.78 5.06
C ARG A 36 16.12 8.20 4.58
N SER A 37 17.36 8.47 4.18
CA SER A 37 17.78 9.80 3.69
C SER A 37 17.28 10.10 2.27
N ASP A 38 17.06 9.08 1.45
CA ASP A 38 16.55 9.15 0.08
C ASP A 38 15.11 8.62 -0.02
N ALA A 39 14.25 9.02 0.93
CA ALA A 39 12.86 8.59 1.00
C ALA A 39 11.97 9.07 -0.18
N GLY A 40 12.44 10.05 -0.95
CA GLY A 40 11.68 10.70 -2.03
C GLY A 40 10.43 11.44 -1.52
N THR A 41 9.72 12.08 -2.44
CA THR A 41 8.60 12.97 -2.10
C THR A 41 7.44 12.19 -1.46
N ALA A 42 7.00 12.63 -0.28
CA ALA A 42 5.82 12.09 0.38
C ALA A 42 4.55 12.76 -0.17
N ILE A 43 3.59 11.95 -0.62
CA ILE A 43 2.32 12.42 -1.20
C ILE A 43 1.10 12.15 -0.30
N GLY A 44 1.33 11.50 0.84
CA GLY A 44 0.30 11.22 1.85
C GLY A 44 0.16 12.35 2.87
N ILE A 45 -0.90 12.29 3.66
CA ILE A 45 -1.14 13.21 4.79
C ILE A 45 -0.35 12.70 6.01
N SER A 46 0.53 13.54 6.56
CA SER A 46 1.47 13.16 7.64
C SER A 46 0.76 12.63 8.88
N ASP A 47 -0.27 13.32 9.39
CA ASP A 47 -1.04 12.89 10.57
C ASP A 47 -1.64 11.48 10.42
N ILE A 48 -2.05 11.11 9.20
CA ILE A 48 -2.60 9.78 8.92
C ILE A 48 -1.48 8.74 8.97
N LYS A 49 -0.29 9.06 8.45
CA LYS A 49 0.87 8.17 8.50
C LYS A 49 1.35 7.96 9.94
N ASP A 50 1.42 9.02 10.73
CA ASP A 50 1.86 8.97 12.12
C ASP A 50 0.92 8.13 12.98
N ARG A 51 -0.40 8.25 12.75
CA ARG A 51 -1.37 7.35 13.40
C ARG A 51 -1.14 5.90 13.01
N ARG A 52 -0.93 5.61 11.72
CA ARG A 52 -0.71 4.25 11.23
C ARG A 52 0.53 3.60 11.84
N LEU A 53 1.61 4.36 12.07
CA LEU A 53 2.82 3.88 12.76
C LEU A 53 2.54 3.34 14.17
N ASN A 54 1.44 3.75 14.80
CA ASN A 54 1.08 3.36 16.16
C ASN A 54 -0.23 2.55 16.24
N SER A 55 -0.83 2.20 15.11
CA SER A 55 -2.11 1.47 15.06
C SER A 55 -1.85 -0.03 14.87
N THR A 56 -2.10 -0.85 15.89
CA THR A 56 -1.91 -2.31 15.80
C THR A 56 -3.01 -2.97 14.96
N LEU A 57 -2.69 -4.14 14.39
CA LEU A 57 -3.65 -4.99 13.70
C LEU A 57 -4.23 -6.02 14.68
N GLY A 58 -5.54 -6.21 14.69
CA GLY A 58 -6.21 -7.24 15.48
C GLY A 58 -5.85 -8.66 15.03
N SER A 59 -5.67 -8.87 13.73
CA SER A 59 -5.23 -10.15 13.17
C SER A 59 -3.73 -10.44 13.40
N HIS A 60 -2.92 -9.41 13.62
CA HIS A 60 -1.47 -9.50 13.90
C HIS A 60 -1.07 -8.52 15.01
N PRO A 61 -1.27 -8.85 16.29
CA PRO A 61 -1.09 -7.90 17.41
C PRO A 61 0.33 -7.35 17.59
N ASP A 62 1.34 -8.03 17.05
CA ASP A 62 2.74 -7.60 17.06
C ASP A 62 3.09 -6.64 15.91
N LEU A 63 2.08 -6.22 15.12
CA LEU A 63 2.28 -5.46 13.90
C LEU A 63 1.43 -4.19 13.85
N HIS A 64 2.03 -3.09 13.38
CA HIS A 64 1.31 -1.85 13.14
C HIS A 64 0.98 -1.66 11.65
N VAL A 65 -0.06 -0.88 11.37
CA VAL A 65 -0.43 -0.49 9.99
C VAL A 65 0.74 0.18 9.28
N GLY A 66 1.53 1.00 9.99
CA GLY A 66 2.71 1.69 9.44
C GLY A 66 3.90 0.77 9.14
N ASP A 67 3.86 -0.47 9.61
CA ASP A 67 4.81 -1.53 9.25
C ASP A 67 4.44 -2.21 7.92
N CYS A 68 3.34 -1.80 7.28
CA CYS A 68 2.81 -2.39 6.06
C CYS A 68 2.90 -1.43 4.86
N VAL A 69 2.94 -1.98 3.65
CA VAL A 69 2.77 -1.23 2.41
C VAL A 69 1.27 -1.22 2.04
N PRO A 70 0.63 -0.04 1.94
CA PRO A 70 -0.81 0.03 1.72
C PRO A 70 -1.16 -0.14 0.24
N PHE A 71 -2.12 -1.00 -0.06
CA PHE A 71 -2.73 -1.16 -1.37
C PHE A 71 -4.25 -0.92 -1.29
N TYR A 72 -4.89 -0.58 -2.41
CA TYR A 72 -6.33 -0.32 -2.45
C TYR A 72 -6.96 -0.91 -3.71
N PHE A 73 -8.26 -1.22 -3.68
CA PHE A 73 -8.93 -1.92 -4.78
C PHE A 73 -9.42 -1.00 -5.90
N CYS A 74 -9.60 0.29 -5.61
CA CYS A 74 -10.09 1.25 -6.60
C CYS A 74 -8.95 1.68 -7.54
N PRO A 75 -9.08 1.62 -8.88
CA PRO A 75 -8.00 2.02 -9.80
C PRO A 75 -7.56 3.49 -9.66
N ARG A 76 -8.40 4.35 -9.08
CA ARG A 76 -8.06 5.73 -8.75
C ARG A 76 -8.12 5.95 -7.25
N SER A 77 -6.99 6.35 -6.67
CA SER A 77 -6.92 6.69 -5.24
C SER A 77 -7.71 7.95 -4.92
N VAL A 78 -8.40 7.97 -3.78
CA VAL A 78 -8.99 9.19 -3.20
C VAL A 78 -7.91 10.27 -2.97
N MET A 79 -6.67 9.85 -2.69
CA MET A 79 -5.55 10.79 -2.53
C MET A 79 -5.29 11.64 -3.78
N LEU A 80 -5.59 11.16 -4.99
CA LEU A 80 -5.47 11.96 -6.20
C LEU A 80 -6.42 13.17 -6.17
N TYR A 81 -7.66 12.95 -5.72
CA TYR A 81 -8.63 14.03 -5.54
C TYR A 81 -8.16 15.03 -4.49
N VAL A 82 -7.65 14.55 -3.35
CA VAL A 82 -7.07 15.40 -2.30
C VAL A 82 -5.89 16.24 -2.83
N ILE A 83 -5.00 15.64 -3.64
CA ILE A 83 -3.88 16.31 -4.31
C ILE A 83 -4.35 17.34 -5.35
N TYR A 84 -5.47 17.10 -6.02
CA TYR A 84 -6.05 18.05 -6.97
C TYR A 84 -6.66 19.26 -6.26
N MET A 85 -7.45 19.01 -5.21
CA MET A 85 -8.12 20.08 -4.45
C MET A 85 -7.15 20.94 -3.64
N ARG A 86 -6.04 20.35 -3.15
CA ARG A 86 -4.97 21.04 -2.39
C ARG A 86 -5.46 21.83 -1.17
N ASN A 87 -6.60 21.46 -0.61
CA ASN A 87 -7.25 22.18 0.49
C ASN A 87 -7.24 21.41 1.82
N HIS A 88 -6.66 20.21 1.86
CA HIS A 88 -6.50 19.46 3.11
C HIS A 88 -5.34 20.03 3.93
N PRO A 89 -5.54 20.42 5.20
CA PRO A 89 -4.51 21.12 5.99
C PRO A 89 -3.26 20.27 6.21
N GLY A 90 -3.40 18.97 6.45
CA GLY A 90 -2.27 18.04 6.62
C GLY A 90 -1.63 17.50 5.33
N LEU A 91 -2.05 17.99 4.15
CA LEU A 91 -1.35 17.66 2.90
C LEU A 91 -0.24 18.70 2.71
N GLU A 92 1.03 18.30 2.68
CA GLU A 92 2.15 19.22 2.37
C GLU A 92 2.45 19.28 0.88
N TYR A 93 2.33 18.15 0.18
CA TYR A 93 2.65 18.03 -1.23
C TYR A 93 1.77 18.93 -2.13
N ARG A 94 2.39 19.66 -3.07
CA ARG A 94 1.72 20.61 -4.00
C ARG A 94 2.02 20.36 -5.48
N GLY A 95 2.80 19.34 -5.83
CA GLY A 95 3.24 19.06 -7.20
C GLY A 95 2.16 18.57 -8.18
N GLY A 96 0.92 18.36 -7.71
CA GLY A 96 -0.19 17.89 -8.55
C GLY A 96 -0.09 16.39 -8.89
N GLN A 97 -0.93 15.93 -9.82
CA GLN A 97 -1.04 14.50 -10.16
C GLN A 97 -0.05 14.02 -11.23
N GLY A 98 0.56 14.93 -12.01
CA GLY A 98 1.46 14.59 -13.11
C GLY A 98 2.60 13.63 -12.75
N PRO A 99 3.35 13.85 -11.65
CA PRO A 99 4.47 12.99 -11.27
C PRO A 99 4.05 11.79 -10.38
N ILE A 100 2.77 11.41 -10.37
CA ILE A 100 2.27 10.30 -9.55
C ILE A 100 2.21 9.01 -10.37
N LEU A 101 3.02 8.04 -10.00
CA LEU A 101 2.99 6.70 -10.56
C LEU A 101 1.85 5.89 -9.95
N HIS A 102 1.18 5.10 -10.79
CA HIS A 102 0.18 4.12 -10.40
C HIS A 102 0.78 2.74 -10.56
N LEU A 103 0.95 2.04 -9.44
CA LEU A 103 1.39 0.66 -9.41
C LEU A 103 0.14 -0.23 -9.34
N GLU A 104 0.15 -1.30 -10.11
CA GLU A 104 -0.94 -2.26 -10.21
C GLU A 104 -0.41 -3.67 -9.94
N ALA A 105 -1.23 -4.47 -9.30
CA ALA A 105 -0.91 -5.81 -8.87
C ALA A 105 -2.16 -6.72 -8.89
N HIS A 106 -1.99 -8.00 -9.21
CA HIS A 106 -3.06 -9.00 -9.06
C HIS A 106 -3.15 -9.45 -7.59
N LEU A 107 -4.33 -9.33 -6.97
CA LEU A 107 -4.52 -9.66 -5.55
C LEU A 107 -4.13 -11.11 -5.24
N HIS A 108 -4.70 -12.06 -5.98
CA HIS A 108 -4.51 -13.48 -5.70
C HIS A 108 -3.05 -13.90 -5.87
N SER A 109 -2.36 -13.39 -6.89
CA SER A 109 -0.93 -13.61 -7.09
C SER A 109 -0.10 -13.02 -5.96
N ALA A 110 -0.42 -11.80 -5.51
CA ALA A 110 0.28 -11.15 -4.39
C ALA A 110 0.11 -11.91 -3.06
N VAL A 111 -1.10 -12.38 -2.78
CA VAL A 111 -1.41 -13.18 -1.58
C VAL A 111 -0.72 -14.56 -1.64
N ALA A 112 -0.85 -15.27 -2.76
CA ALA A 112 -0.21 -16.57 -2.93
C ALA A 112 1.32 -16.47 -2.81
N TRP A 113 1.92 -15.41 -3.35
CA TRP A 113 3.34 -15.14 -3.18
C TRP A 113 3.69 -14.83 -1.72
N ALA A 114 2.89 -14.02 -1.03
CA ALA A 114 3.11 -13.70 0.37
C ALA A 114 3.09 -14.97 1.24
N ASP A 115 2.08 -15.82 1.06
CA ASP A 115 1.94 -17.09 1.78
C ASP A 115 3.13 -18.02 1.49
N ALA A 116 3.53 -18.17 0.22
CA ALA A 116 4.67 -18.99 -0.18
C ALA A 116 6.02 -18.49 0.38
N ASN A 117 6.12 -17.21 0.73
CA ASN A 117 7.34 -16.57 1.25
C ASN A 117 7.25 -16.25 2.76
N ASN A 118 6.27 -16.81 3.49
CA ASN A 118 6.03 -16.54 4.91
C ASN A 118 5.92 -15.04 5.22
N ARG A 119 5.30 -14.27 4.32
CA ARG A 119 4.98 -12.85 4.51
C ARG A 119 3.56 -12.71 5.02
N ARG A 120 3.36 -11.72 5.89
CA ARG A 120 2.06 -11.46 6.50
C ARG A 120 1.30 -10.44 5.67
N TRP A 121 -0.01 -10.52 5.69
CA TRP A 121 -0.86 -9.53 5.05
C TRP A 121 -2.16 -9.44 5.83
N ALA A 122 -2.82 -8.29 5.69
CA ALA A 122 -4.11 -8.03 6.29
C ALA A 122 -4.99 -7.22 5.32
N PHE A 123 -6.30 -7.34 5.48
CA PHE A 123 -7.30 -6.59 4.77
C PHE A 123 -8.08 -5.73 5.75
N THR A 124 -8.31 -4.47 5.42
CA THR A 124 -9.15 -3.57 6.22
C THR A 124 -10.35 -3.12 5.39
N PRO A 125 -11.61 -3.35 5.81
CA PRO A 125 -12.78 -2.96 5.04
C PRO A 125 -12.93 -1.43 4.94
N SER A 126 -12.26 -0.69 5.82
CA SER A 126 -12.20 0.75 5.86
C SER A 126 -10.77 1.27 5.69
N ASN A 127 -10.60 2.58 5.70
CA ASN A 127 -9.29 3.20 5.73
C ASN A 127 -8.63 2.92 7.09
N ALA A 128 -7.61 2.07 7.17
CA ALA A 128 -6.91 1.81 8.44
C ALA A 128 -6.06 2.99 8.96
N GLY A 129 -6.21 4.15 8.33
CA GLY A 129 -5.89 5.41 8.93
C GLY A 129 -7.04 5.97 9.76
N THR A 130 -8.12 5.28 10.13
CA THR A 130 -9.15 5.78 11.07
C THR A 130 -8.81 5.41 12.52
N ALA A 131 -9.44 6.07 13.50
CA ALA A 131 -9.22 5.76 14.92
C ALA A 131 -9.67 4.35 15.32
N TYR A 132 -10.62 3.79 14.56
CA TYR A 132 -11.11 2.43 14.70
C TYR A 132 -11.23 1.81 13.32
N PHE A 133 -10.73 0.60 13.16
CA PHE A 133 -10.91 -0.23 11.97
C PHE A 133 -10.88 -1.70 12.38
N GLU A 134 -11.48 -2.53 11.53
CA GLU A 134 -11.37 -3.98 11.61
C GLU A 134 -10.29 -4.45 10.62
N ASP A 135 -9.68 -5.59 10.88
CA ASP A 135 -8.75 -6.20 9.97
C ASP A 135 -8.85 -7.73 9.98
N TYR A 136 -8.56 -8.32 8.82
CA TYR A 136 -8.66 -9.75 8.58
C TYR A 136 -7.42 -10.26 7.85
N ALA A 137 -6.95 -11.45 8.18
CA ALA A 137 -5.85 -12.13 7.48
C ALA A 137 -6.38 -13.27 6.59
N ASP A 138 -7.56 -13.08 5.99
CA ASP A 138 -8.21 -14.01 5.08
C ASP A 138 -8.96 -13.24 3.98
N LEU A 139 -9.13 -13.86 2.80
CA LEU A 139 -9.85 -13.29 1.66
C LEU A 139 -11.36 -13.61 1.69
N GLY A 140 -11.85 -14.28 2.74
CA GLY A 140 -13.24 -14.66 2.95
C GLY A 140 -14.22 -13.49 3.09
N GLN A 141 -15.08 -13.38 2.07
CA GLN A 141 -16.23 -12.48 1.83
C GLN A 141 -15.98 -11.00 1.46
N GLN A 142 -16.02 -10.81 0.12
CA GLN A 142 -16.54 -9.67 -0.66
C GLN A 142 -15.85 -8.31 -0.50
N TYR A 143 -14.85 -8.10 -1.36
CA TYR A 143 -13.99 -6.92 -1.43
C TYR A 143 -14.75 -5.58 -1.49
N ARG A 144 -14.87 -4.94 -0.32
CA ARG A 144 -15.02 -3.49 -0.15
C ARG A 144 -14.02 -3.05 0.91
N GLY A 145 -12.92 -2.39 0.53
CA GLY A 145 -11.90 -1.97 1.50
C GLY A 145 -10.55 -1.54 0.94
N GLN A 146 -9.55 -1.49 1.81
CA GLN A 146 -8.13 -1.31 1.53
C GLN A 146 -7.38 -2.60 1.91
N LEU A 147 -6.39 -2.99 1.12
CA LEU A 147 -5.49 -4.09 1.49
C LEU A 147 -4.27 -3.50 2.17
N ILE A 148 -3.86 -4.03 3.30
CA ILE A 148 -2.71 -3.56 4.04
C ILE A 148 -1.73 -4.73 4.16
N ALA A 149 -0.73 -4.75 3.28
CA ALA A 149 0.16 -5.89 3.17
C ALA A 149 1.45 -5.65 3.99
N HIS A 150 1.80 -6.61 4.85
CA HIS A 150 3.09 -6.64 5.55
C HIS A 150 4.09 -7.51 4.81
N LEU A 151 4.62 -7.01 3.71
CA LEU A 151 5.66 -7.72 2.96
C LEU A 151 7.05 -7.40 3.54
N SER A 152 7.30 -7.61 4.86
CA SER A 152 8.63 -7.33 5.43
C SER A 152 9.52 -8.58 5.44
N ARG A 153 10.72 -8.48 4.84
CA ARG A 153 11.91 -7.83 5.44
C ARG A 153 13.15 -7.93 4.52
N SER A 154 13.03 -8.62 3.39
CA SER A 154 14.07 -8.78 2.38
C SER A 154 13.46 -9.63 1.27
N SER A 155 12.97 -9.02 0.19
CA SER A 155 12.93 -9.59 -1.17
C SER A 155 11.65 -9.25 -1.94
N ARG A 156 11.84 -8.42 -2.97
CA ARG A 156 11.23 -8.52 -4.31
C ARG A 156 9.72 -8.51 -4.38
N ILE A 157 9.19 -7.34 -4.72
CA ILE A 157 8.17 -7.30 -5.76
C ILE A 157 8.95 -7.10 -7.07
N GLY A 158 9.30 -8.19 -7.76
CA GLY A 158 9.98 -8.09 -9.04
C GLY A 158 9.04 -7.48 -10.08
N THR A 159 9.54 -6.58 -10.92
CA THR A 159 8.78 -6.02 -12.06
C THR A 159 8.36 -7.09 -13.07
N THR A 160 9.00 -8.27 -13.03
CA THR A 160 8.74 -9.44 -13.88
C THR A 160 7.73 -10.43 -13.30
N ASP A 161 7.41 -10.34 -12.01
CA ASP A 161 6.58 -11.35 -11.33
C ASP A 161 5.07 -11.08 -11.53
N TRP A 162 4.74 -10.02 -12.26
CA TRP A 162 3.38 -9.55 -12.53
C TRP A 162 2.80 -10.01 -13.87
N LEU A 163 3.63 -10.55 -14.76
CA LEU A 163 3.18 -11.08 -16.04
C LEU A 163 3.15 -12.60 -15.90
N GLY A 164 1.98 -13.16 -15.68
CA GLY A 164 1.73 -14.61 -15.76
C GLY A 164 1.94 -15.13 -17.18
N GLY A 165 3.18 -15.10 -17.66
CA GLY A 165 3.59 -15.55 -18.98
C GLY A 165 4.79 -16.48 -18.85
N THR A 166 4.54 -17.77 -19.03
CA THR A 166 5.58 -18.75 -19.35
C THR A 166 6.36 -18.29 -20.56
N ALA A 167 7.69 -18.20 -20.43
CA ALA A 167 8.59 -18.42 -21.54
C ALA A 167 8.76 -19.93 -21.75
#